data_AF-A0A0K8RPQ7-F1
#
_entry.id   AF-A0A0K8RPQ7-F1
#
_cell.length_a   1.000
_cell.length_b   1.000
_cell.length_c   1.000
_cell.angle_alpha   90.00
_cell.angle_beta   90.00
_cell.angle_gamma   90.00
#
_symmetry.space_group_name_H-M   'P 1'
#
loop_
_entity.id
_entity.type
_entity.pdbx_description
1 polymer ?
#
loop_
_entity_poly.entity_id
_entity_poly.type
_entity_poly.pdbx_seq_one_letter_code
_entity_poly.pdbx_strand_id
1 'polypeptide(L)'
;VALVEDVPKTFSGVVTFAHECGHLLGIAHDGSPPQTYVKGNIGAEECPASDRYIMSPSMGTTSIYKFSYCSERQLYMFVRDPSRDRLRTVPAGIPHEYRYRDGIKHSSHPWNCVNWNIRTVQY
;
A
#
# COMPACT_ATOMS: atom_id res chain seq x y z
N VAL A 1 2.21 -9.07 -12.33
CA VAL A 1 1.30 -8.25 -13.16
C VAL A 1 -0.06 -8.35 -12.53
N ALA A 2 -0.84 -7.26 -12.52
CA ALA A 2 -2.22 -7.25 -12.02
C ALA A 2 -3.14 -6.58 -13.05
N LEU A 3 -4.44 -6.87 -12.97
CA LEU A 3 -5.49 -6.35 -13.84
C LEU A 3 -6.64 -5.82 -12.97
N VAL A 4 -7.19 -4.66 -13.33
CA VAL A 4 -8.27 -4.01 -12.58
C VAL A 4 -9.33 -3.48 -13.54
N GLU A 5 -10.58 -3.56 -13.13
CA GLU A 5 -11.74 -2.97 -13.80
C GLU A 5 -12.16 -1.68 -13.09
N ASP A 6 -12.52 -0.65 -13.86
CA ASP A 6 -13.09 0.60 -13.34
C ASP A 6 -14.43 0.88 -14.01
N VAL A 7 -15.38 1.42 -13.24
CA VAL A 7 -16.65 1.90 -13.74
C VAL A 7 -16.46 3.34 -14.24
N PRO A 8 -16.86 3.65 -15.48
CA PRO A 8 -16.68 4.99 -16.04
C PRO A 8 -17.24 6.09 -15.12
N LYS A 9 -16.43 7.14 -14.90
CA LYS A 9 -16.76 8.36 -14.12
C LYS A 9 -16.90 8.18 -12.60
N THR A 10 -16.59 7.02 -12.03
CA THR A 10 -16.72 6.82 -10.57
C THR A 10 -15.38 6.73 -9.83
N PHE A 11 -14.27 6.54 -10.55
CA PHE A 11 -12.94 6.25 -9.98
C PHE A 11 -12.95 5.07 -8.99
N SER A 12 -13.93 4.18 -9.11
CA SER A 12 -14.13 3.02 -8.24
C SER A 12 -12.95 2.04 -8.28
N GLY A 13 -12.26 1.95 -9.42
CA GLY A 13 -11.11 1.08 -9.63
C GLY A 13 -9.87 1.51 -8.87
N VAL A 14 -9.79 2.73 -8.31
CA VAL A 14 -8.60 3.22 -7.59
C VAL A 14 -8.30 2.36 -6.36
N VAL A 15 -9.33 1.96 -5.62
CA VAL A 15 -9.16 1.11 -4.42
C VAL A 15 -8.70 -0.28 -4.82
N THR A 16 -9.31 -0.87 -5.84
CA THR A 16 -8.90 -2.18 -6.38
C THR A 16 -7.47 -2.13 -6.93
N PHE A 17 -7.10 -1.06 -7.63
CA PHE A 17 -5.73 -0.85 -8.08
C PHE A 17 -4.74 -0.78 -6.92
N ALA A 18 -5.07 -0.05 -5.85
CA ALA A 18 -4.24 -0.01 -4.65
C ALA A 18 -4.10 -1.39 -3.99
N HIS A 19 -5.18 -2.18 -3.95
CA HIS A 19 -5.18 -3.56 -3.44
C HIS A 19 -4.21 -4.44 -4.24
N GLU A 20 -4.31 -4.41 -5.56
CA GLU A 20 -3.45 -5.19 -6.43
C GLU A 20 -1.97 -4.74 -6.36
N CYS A 21 -1.72 -3.44 -6.22
CA CYS A 21 -0.37 -2.94 -5.93
C CYS A 21 0.17 -3.52 -4.62
N GLY A 22 -0.66 -3.66 -3.58
CA GLY A 22 -0.29 -4.31 -2.33
C GLY A 22 0.19 -5.75 -2.53
N HIS A 23 -0.53 -6.54 -3.33
CA HIS A 23 -0.10 -7.90 -3.68
C HIS A 23 1.23 -7.95 -4.43
N LEU A 24 1.47 -7.03 -5.38
CA LEU A 24 2.76 -6.92 -6.07
C LEU A 24 3.91 -6.57 -5.11
N LEU A 25 3.60 -5.86 -4.03
CA LEU A 25 4.52 -5.51 -2.95
C LEU A 25 4.59 -6.60 -1.85
N GLY A 26 4.04 -7.78 -2.10
CA GLY A 26 4.11 -8.93 -1.20
C GLY A 26 3.31 -8.76 0.09
N ILE A 27 2.27 -7.94 0.08
CA ILE A 27 1.37 -7.73 1.21
C ILE A 27 0.26 -8.80 1.14
N ALA A 28 0.10 -9.53 2.25
CA ALA A 28 -0.99 -10.49 2.44
C ALA A 28 -2.33 -9.79 2.73
N HIS A 29 -3.43 -10.48 2.51
CA HIS A 29 -4.74 -9.98 2.94
C HIS A 29 -4.81 -9.83 4.46
N ASP A 30 -5.53 -8.82 4.93
CA ASP A 30 -5.86 -8.67 6.35
C ASP A 30 -6.60 -9.92 6.85
N GLY A 31 -6.17 -10.44 8.00
CA GLY A 31 -6.70 -11.65 8.62
C GLY A 31 -6.10 -12.95 8.10
N SER A 32 -5.15 -12.89 7.16
CA SER A 32 -4.52 -14.08 6.58
C SER A 32 -3.19 -14.42 7.26
N PRO A 33 -2.84 -15.72 7.36
CA PRO A 33 -1.53 -16.17 7.79
C PRO A 33 -0.44 -15.77 6.79
N PRO A 34 0.85 -15.94 7.15
CA PRO A 34 1.97 -15.70 6.24
C PRO A 34 1.84 -16.39 4.88
N GLN A 35 2.10 -15.65 3.81
CA GLN A 35 2.10 -16.18 2.44
C GLN A 35 3.40 -16.96 2.16
N THR A 36 3.30 -18.27 1.96
CA THR A 36 4.45 -19.18 1.80
C THR A 36 5.31 -18.90 0.56
N TYR A 37 4.74 -18.31 -0.48
CA TYR A 37 5.44 -17.97 -1.72
C TYR A 37 6.14 -16.60 -1.67
N VAL A 38 5.90 -15.81 -0.62
CA VAL A 38 6.58 -14.52 -0.40
C VAL A 38 7.61 -14.69 0.70
N LYS A 39 8.90 -14.73 0.32
CA LYS A 39 10.00 -14.87 1.29
C LYS A 39 9.92 -13.78 2.37
N GLY A 40 9.91 -14.22 3.63
CA GLY A 40 9.90 -13.31 4.79
C GLY A 40 8.56 -12.61 5.04
N ASN A 41 7.48 -13.04 4.39
CA ASN A 41 6.14 -12.53 4.68
C ASN A 41 5.72 -12.93 6.11
N ILE A 42 5.09 -11.99 6.81
CA ILE A 42 4.71 -12.11 8.21
C ILE A 42 3.19 -12.29 8.41
N GLY A 43 2.42 -12.33 7.31
CA GLY A 43 0.97 -12.36 7.35
C GLY A 43 0.35 -11.07 7.88
N ALA A 44 -0.95 -11.13 8.15
CA ALA A 44 -1.73 -10.03 8.72
C ALA A 44 -2.86 -10.55 9.64
N GLU A 45 -2.64 -11.67 10.33
CA GLU A 45 -3.63 -12.29 11.24
C GLU A 45 -4.11 -11.35 12.36
N GLU A 46 -3.24 -10.43 12.79
CA GLU A 46 -3.57 -9.44 13.83
C GLU A 46 -4.52 -8.33 13.34
N CYS A 47 -4.67 -8.15 12.02
CA CYS A 47 -5.55 -7.15 11.42
C CYS A 47 -6.83 -7.82 10.91
N PRO A 48 -8.00 -7.64 11.55
CA PRO A 48 -9.23 -8.30 11.12
C PRO A 48 -9.69 -7.87 9.72
N ALA A 49 -10.01 -8.85 8.87
CA ALA A 49 -10.64 -8.60 7.56
C ALA A 49 -11.92 -7.74 7.67
N SER A 50 -12.64 -7.84 8.79
CA SER A 50 -13.86 -7.09 9.10
C SER A 50 -13.67 -5.57 9.14
N ASP A 51 -12.44 -5.09 9.31
CA ASP A 51 -12.14 -3.65 9.41
C ASP A 51 -12.13 -2.95 8.05
N ARG A 52 -12.20 -3.72 6.95
CA ARG A 52 -12.38 -3.24 5.56
C ARG A 52 -11.31 -2.23 5.10
N TYR A 53 -10.06 -2.41 5.53
CA TYR A 53 -8.91 -1.72 4.93
C TYR A 53 -8.66 -2.19 3.49
N ILE A 54 -7.80 -1.49 2.76
CA ILE A 54 -7.51 -1.76 1.34
C ILE A 54 -7.18 -3.24 1.09
N MET A 55 -6.42 -3.89 1.97
CA MET A 55 -6.01 -5.30 1.82
C MET A 55 -7.00 -6.31 2.42
N SER A 56 -8.22 -5.91 2.78
CA SER A 56 -9.26 -6.86 3.17
C SER A 56 -9.62 -7.78 1.98
N PRO A 57 -9.84 -9.10 2.18
CA PRO A 57 -10.25 -10.03 1.11
C PRO A 57 -11.58 -9.66 0.45
N SER A 58 -12.39 -8.82 1.10
CA SER A 58 -13.65 -8.34 0.56
C SER A 58 -13.82 -6.85 0.78
N MET A 59 -14.13 -6.14 -0.30
CA MET A 59 -14.33 -4.70 -0.29
C MET A 59 -15.53 -4.33 0.59
N GLY A 60 -15.42 -3.20 1.30
CA GLY A 60 -16.48 -2.65 2.16
C GLY A 60 -16.54 -1.13 2.01
N THR A 61 -17.03 -0.41 3.02
CA THR A 61 -17.05 1.07 3.00
C THR A 61 -16.29 1.70 4.18
N THR A 62 -15.96 0.93 5.22
CA THR A 62 -15.48 1.45 6.51
C THR A 62 -14.08 2.07 6.45
N SER A 63 -13.13 1.41 5.78
CA SER A 63 -11.70 1.83 5.80
C SER A 63 -11.04 1.75 4.41
N ILE A 64 -11.82 1.86 3.33
CA ILE A 64 -11.38 1.58 1.95
C ILE A 64 -10.29 2.50 1.39
N TYR A 65 -9.98 3.61 2.07
CA TYR A 65 -8.95 4.56 1.63
C TYR A 65 -7.65 4.44 2.40
N LYS A 66 -7.51 3.40 3.24
CA LYS A 66 -6.37 3.20 4.14
C LYS A 66 -5.86 1.77 4.10
N PHE A 67 -4.56 1.63 4.25
CA PHE A 67 -3.92 0.36 4.58
C PHE A 67 -4.03 0.11 6.09
N SER A 68 -4.09 -1.16 6.49
CA SER A 68 -3.98 -1.56 7.89
C SER A 68 -2.53 -1.41 8.38
N TYR A 69 -2.31 -1.38 9.69
CA TYR A 69 -0.94 -1.37 10.23
C TYR A 69 -0.15 -2.64 9.85
N CYS A 70 -0.83 -3.79 9.66
CA CYS A 70 -0.20 -5.01 9.19
C CYS A 70 0.28 -4.87 7.74
N SER A 71 -0.50 -4.20 6.90
CA SER A 71 -0.12 -3.88 5.52
C SER A 71 1.10 -2.95 5.49
N GLU A 72 1.11 -1.90 6.32
CA GLU A 72 2.24 -0.97 6.43
C GLU A 72 3.53 -1.67 6.89
N ARG A 73 3.43 -2.57 7.88
CA ARG A 73 4.56 -3.37 8.37
C ARG A 73 5.14 -4.27 7.28
N GLN A 74 4.29 -4.93 6.49
CA GLN A 74 4.74 -5.76 5.37
C GLN A 74 5.39 -4.93 4.26
N LEU A 75 4.84 -3.76 3.93
CA LEU A 75 5.44 -2.83 2.98
C LEU A 75 6.84 -2.37 3.43
N TYR A 76 7.00 -2.06 4.71
CA TYR A 76 8.28 -1.69 5.29
C TYR A 76 9.33 -2.80 5.15
N MET A 77 8.93 -4.06 5.36
CA MET A 77 9.79 -5.22 5.13
C MET A 77 10.18 -5.34 3.66
N PHE A 78 9.23 -5.13 2.73
CA PHE A 78 9.50 -5.14 1.29
C PHE A 78 10.55 -4.09 0.90
N VAL A 79 10.37 -2.83 1.32
CA VAL A 79 11.27 -1.72 0.93
C VAL A 79 12.67 -1.89 1.52
N ARG A 80 12.77 -2.50 2.71
CA ARG A 80 14.05 -2.75 3.39
C ARG A 80 14.85 -3.92 2.84
N ASP A 81 14.22 -4.82 2.08
CA ASP A 81 14.92 -5.93 1.44
C ASP A 81 15.93 -5.41 0.40
N PRO A 82 17.25 -5.60 0.58
CA PRO A 82 18.27 -5.12 -0.36
C PRO A 82 18.21 -5.83 -1.71
N SER A 83 17.55 -6.99 -1.82
CA SER A 83 17.31 -7.67 -3.10
C SER A 83 16.20 -7.01 -3.93
N ARG A 84 15.49 -6.01 -3.38
CA ARG A 84 14.38 -5.29 -4.00
C ARG A 84 14.73 -3.81 -4.14
N ASP A 85 15.61 -3.50 -5.09
CA ASP A 85 16.23 -2.17 -5.26
C ASP A 85 15.46 -1.23 -6.19
N ARG A 86 14.63 -1.76 -7.09
CA ARG A 86 13.96 -0.96 -8.14
C ARG A 86 13.10 0.21 -7.62
N LEU A 87 12.46 0.07 -6.46
CA LEU A 87 11.64 1.13 -5.84
C LEU A 87 12.43 2.08 -4.92
N ARG A 88 13.77 1.97 -4.88
CA ARG A 88 14.63 2.82 -4.02
C ARG A 88 15.12 4.09 -4.72
N THR A 89 14.92 4.20 -6.03
CA THR A 89 15.39 5.34 -6.82
C THR A 89 14.26 6.32 -7.08
N VAL A 90 14.61 7.60 -7.21
CA VAL A 90 13.66 8.64 -7.65
C VAL A 90 13.64 8.63 -9.18
N PRO A 91 12.46 8.59 -9.84
CA PRO A 91 12.37 8.65 -11.30
C PRO A 91 13.07 9.91 -11.85
N ALA A 92 13.81 9.75 -12.94
CA ALA A 92 14.39 10.87 -13.67
C ALA A 92 13.26 11.75 -14.25
N GLY A 93 13.39 13.07 -14.12
CA GLY A 93 12.44 14.03 -14.69
C GLY A 93 11.39 14.61 -13.74
N ILE A 94 11.38 14.23 -12.45
CA ILE A 94 10.59 14.97 -11.44
C ILE A 94 11.35 16.26 -11.07
N PRO A 95 10.79 17.47 -11.32
CA PRO A 95 11.46 18.72 -10.98
C PRO A 95 11.74 18.80 -9.48
N HIS A 96 12.91 19.33 -9.10
CA HIS A 96 13.33 19.47 -7.69
C HIS A 96 12.28 20.21 -6.81
N GLU A 97 11.46 21.08 -7.39
CA GLU A 97 10.40 21.81 -6.69
C GLU A 97 9.27 20.90 -6.18
N TYR A 98 8.92 19.83 -6.90
CA TYR A 98 7.93 18.84 -6.47
C TYR A 98 8.51 17.84 -5.46
N ARG A 99 9.84 17.73 -5.37
CA ARG A 99 10.54 16.84 -4.43
C ARG A 99 10.42 17.28 -2.96
N TYR A 100 10.19 18.56 -2.69
CA TYR A 100 10.14 19.13 -1.34
C TYR A 100 8.70 19.36 -0.82
N ARG A 101 7.71 19.46 -1.72
CA ARG A 101 6.30 19.69 -1.36
C ARG A 101 5.61 18.47 -0.75
N ASP A 102 6.08 17.26 -1.06
CA ASP A 102 5.49 16.01 -0.56
C ASP A 102 5.97 15.59 0.83
N GLY A 103 6.79 16.40 1.51
CA GLY A 103 6.94 16.29 2.96
C GLY A 103 7.39 14.93 3.51
N ILE A 104 8.04 14.07 2.71
CA ILE A 104 8.74 12.89 3.23
C ILE A 104 10.02 13.41 3.91
N LYS A 105 9.84 13.99 5.11
CA LYS A 105 10.95 14.12 6.04
C LYS A 105 11.37 12.69 6.36
N HIS A 106 12.60 12.32 6.02
CA HIS A 106 13.27 11.20 6.64
C HIS A 106 13.33 11.46 8.15
N SER A 107 12.25 11.13 8.85
CA SER A 107 12.23 11.17 10.30
C SER A 107 13.06 9.99 10.77
N SER A 108 13.87 10.22 11.80
CA SER A 108 14.61 9.18 12.53
C SER A 108 13.69 8.24 13.32
N HIS A 109 12.37 8.33 13.13
CA HIS A 109 11.36 7.52 13.81
C HIS A 109 10.72 6.55 12.80
N PRO A 110 10.75 5.23 13.07
CA PRO A 110 10.36 4.20 12.09
C PRO A 110 8.89 4.20 11.64
N TRP A 111 8.06 5.13 12.13
CA TRP A 111 6.59 5.11 11.96
C TRP A 111 6.00 6.32 11.22
N ASN A 112 6.78 7.33 10.83
CA ASN A 112 6.21 8.57 10.24
C ASN A 112 6.19 8.62 8.70
N CYS A 113 6.51 7.54 8.00
CA CYS A 113 6.52 7.51 6.53
C CYS A 113 5.17 7.13 5.89
N VAL A 114 4.13 6.85 6.67
CA VAL A 114 2.91 6.20 6.21
C VAL A 114 1.70 6.99 6.72
N ASN A 115 1.34 8.04 6.00
CA ASN A 115 0.02 8.65 6.12
C ASN A 115 -0.66 8.53 4.75
N TRP A 116 -0.99 7.29 4.37
CA TRP A 116 -1.61 6.95 3.09
C TRP A 116 -3.12 7.21 3.18
N ASN A 117 -3.53 8.47 3.09
CA ASN A 117 -4.90 8.78 2.70
C ASN A 117 -4.90 8.88 1.16
N ILE A 118 -5.54 7.91 0.49
CA ILE A 118 -5.88 8.08 -0.92
C ILE A 118 -6.91 9.21 -0.99
N ARG A 119 -6.45 10.44 -1.27
CA ARG A 119 -7.35 11.56 -1.58
C ARG A 119 -7.79 11.39 -3.02
N THR A 120 -9.01 10.94 -3.24
CA THR A 120 -9.66 11.12 -4.54
C THR A 120 -9.93 12.61 -4.72
N VAL A 121 -9.45 13.19 -5.83
CA VAL A 121 -9.86 14.53 -6.23
C VAL A 121 -11.29 14.39 -6.75
N GLN A 122 -12.27 14.72 -5.91
CA GLN A 122 -13.64 14.90 -6.37
C GLN A 122 -13.70 16.22 -7.14
N TYR A 123 -14.05 16.15 -8.43
CA TYR A 123 -14.45 17.31 -9.23
C TYR A 123 -15.90 17.68 -8.94
#